data_AF-A0A0S8JH81-F1
#
_entry.id   AF-A0A0S8JH81-F1
#
_cell.length_a   1.000
_cell.length_b   1.000
_cell.length_c   1.000
_cell.angle_alpha   90.00
_cell.angle_beta   90.00
_cell.angle_gamma   90.00
#
_symmetry.space_group_name_H-M   'P 1'
#
loop_
_entity.id
_entity.type
_entity.pdbx_description
1 polymer ?
#
loop_
_entity_poly.entity_id
_entity_poly.type
_entity_poly.pdbx_seq_one_letter_code
_entity_poly.pdbx_strand_id
1 'polypeptide(L)'
;MDSGLEGVPGNRRMRILVIVAASAIMATWLPNPAQTQSIQDVSLLRAREHQRLNEEARKAYEAGITALDHIDAITAIDRLAEASQLAPEAVNLHFLTARVAQLRGRMVFGSEAQEYYDIAREVLEQIGKQKALTPLEKERHARQMNEVAAERSQLAVRDQRREATGRTLRGLIDKERAGPEEEKGGKRARVAVKRALRVHGPRGGGPRRGRRVEMPDGQRGGPGGMFGGQSGGGFPPEGGPFGGQPGGGPFGGGPPRR
;
A
#
# COMPACT_ATOMS: atom_id res chain seq x y z
N MET A 1 0.57 -7.47 83.04
CA MET A 1 2.01 -7.45 82.72
C MET A 1 2.13 -7.41 81.21
N ASP A 2 2.59 -6.26 80.74
CA ASP A 2 2.46 -5.73 79.40
C ASP A 2 3.21 -6.51 78.32
N SER A 3 2.53 -6.69 77.18
CA SER A 3 3.11 -7.16 75.93
C SER A 3 3.35 -5.94 75.02
N GLY A 4 4.52 -5.32 75.14
CA GLY A 4 4.95 -4.23 74.27
C GLY A 4 5.97 -4.76 73.25
N LEU A 5 5.53 -5.05 72.03
CA LEU A 5 6.42 -5.23 70.88
C LEU A 5 6.26 -4.03 69.95
N GLU A 6 7.35 -3.29 69.85
CA GLU A 6 7.52 -2.02 69.15
C GLU A 6 7.36 -2.19 67.63
N GLY A 7 6.66 -1.22 67.03
CA GLY A 7 6.45 -1.12 65.60
C GLY A 7 7.68 -0.59 64.86
N VAL A 8 8.10 -1.30 63.82
CA VAL A 8 9.11 -0.83 62.86
C VAL A 8 8.43 0.05 61.81
N PRO A 9 8.82 1.34 61.65
CA PRO A 9 8.21 2.24 60.68
C PRO A 9 8.62 1.88 59.25
N GLY A 10 7.62 1.56 58.43
CA GLY A 10 7.78 1.26 57.02
C GLY A 10 8.18 2.49 56.19
N ASN A 11 9.38 2.43 55.63
CA ASN A 11 9.88 3.37 54.62
C ASN A 11 9.05 3.27 53.32
N ARG A 12 7.94 4.03 53.26
CA ARG A 12 7.09 4.22 52.07
C ARG A 12 7.54 5.39 51.18
N ARG A 13 8.84 5.67 51.07
CA ARG A 13 9.34 6.79 50.27
C ARG A 13 10.64 6.43 49.59
N MET A 14 10.56 5.78 48.43
CA MET A 14 11.54 5.86 47.32
C MET A 14 11.38 4.67 46.38
N ARG A 15 10.39 4.72 45.47
CA ARG A 15 10.45 4.03 44.16
C ARG A 15 9.58 4.80 43.16
N ILE A 16 9.96 6.04 42.89
CA ILE A 16 9.52 6.78 41.70
C ILE A 16 10.81 7.21 41.00
N LEU A 17 11.31 6.38 40.10
CA LEU A 17 12.14 6.76 38.96
C LEU A 17 12.52 5.50 38.19
N VAL A 18 12.59 5.65 36.86
CA VAL A 18 12.76 4.58 35.85
C VAL A 18 11.42 3.84 35.64
N ILE A 19 10.64 4.12 34.60
CA ILE A 19 10.94 3.84 33.19
C ILE A 19 10.27 4.92 32.32
N VAL A 20 11.05 5.89 31.84
CA VAL A 20 10.71 6.74 30.68
C VAL A 20 11.54 6.20 29.51
N ALA A 21 11.17 5.05 28.95
CA ALA A 21 11.77 4.49 27.73
C ALA A 21 11.00 3.25 27.24
N ALA A 22 9.67 3.33 27.07
CA ALA A 22 8.92 2.24 26.43
C ALA A 22 7.65 2.72 25.70
N SER A 23 7.56 4.01 25.38
CA SER A 23 6.39 4.63 24.73
C SER A 23 6.68 5.04 23.29
N ALA A 24 7.65 4.38 22.62
CA ALA A 24 8.14 4.78 21.30
C ALA A 24 7.96 3.70 20.21
N ILE A 25 7.19 2.62 20.46
CA ILE A 25 7.02 1.51 19.48
C ILE A 25 5.54 1.26 19.11
N MET A 26 4.63 2.21 19.38
CA MET A 26 3.24 2.14 18.87
C MET A 26 2.90 3.32 17.96
N ALA A 27 3.92 3.89 17.32
CA ALA A 27 3.82 4.89 16.26
C ALA A 27 4.06 4.28 14.87
N THR A 28 3.89 2.98 14.69
CA THR A 28 3.73 2.38 13.35
C THR A 28 2.27 2.49 12.87
N TRP A 29 1.61 3.60 13.21
CA TRP A 29 0.57 4.19 12.36
C TRP A 29 1.30 4.98 11.27
N LEU A 30 2.04 4.26 10.42
CA LEU A 30 2.34 4.82 9.12
C LEU A 30 1.00 4.88 8.40
N PRO A 31 0.48 6.06 8.02
CA PRO A 31 -0.55 6.11 6.99
C PRO A 31 0.06 5.32 5.84
N ASN A 32 -0.50 4.15 5.53
CA ASN A 32 0.00 3.36 4.43
C ASN A 32 -0.03 4.32 3.24
N PRO A 33 1.13 4.70 2.66
CA PRO A 33 1.16 5.54 1.48
C PRO A 33 0.74 4.69 0.29
N ALA A 34 -0.41 4.02 0.39
CA ALA A 34 -1.42 4.08 -0.65
C ALA A 34 -1.75 5.56 -0.84
N GLN A 35 -0.77 6.30 -1.37
CA GLN A 35 -0.95 7.49 -2.15
C GLN A 35 -2.22 7.24 -2.91
N THR A 36 -3.19 8.11 -2.71
CA THR A 36 -4.41 8.20 -3.49
C THR A 36 -3.94 8.49 -4.91
N GLN A 37 -3.42 7.47 -5.59
CA GLN A 37 -3.05 7.52 -6.98
C GLN A 37 -4.39 7.69 -7.66
N SER A 38 -4.60 8.92 -8.12
CA SER A 38 -5.81 9.31 -8.80
C SER A 38 -5.93 8.42 -10.03
N ILE A 39 -7.15 8.19 -10.48
CA ILE A 39 -7.37 7.58 -11.80
C ILE A 39 -6.64 8.40 -12.89
N GLN A 40 -6.38 9.69 -12.63
CA GLN A 40 -5.61 10.59 -13.48
C GLN A 40 -4.09 10.28 -13.52
N ASP A 41 -3.55 9.53 -12.56
CA ASP A 41 -2.12 9.16 -12.53
C ASP A 41 -1.82 7.91 -13.37
N VAL A 42 -2.82 7.36 -14.06
CA VAL A 42 -2.68 6.17 -14.86
C VAL A 42 -2.01 6.51 -16.20
N SER A 43 -0.84 5.91 -16.46
CA SER A 43 -0.11 6.12 -17.72
C SER A 43 -0.92 5.55 -18.90
N LEU A 44 -1.37 6.43 -19.78
CA LEU A 44 -2.00 6.07 -21.05
C LEU A 44 -1.02 5.42 -22.02
N LEU A 45 -1.55 4.81 -23.09
CA LEU A 45 -0.74 4.27 -24.17
C LEU A 45 0.00 5.39 -24.90
N ARG A 46 1.25 5.11 -25.28
CA ARG A 46 2.02 6.02 -26.14
C ARG A 46 1.45 6.01 -27.54
N ALA A 47 1.63 7.10 -28.30
CA ALA A 47 1.13 7.21 -29.68
C ALA A 47 1.55 6.03 -30.58
N ARG A 48 2.77 5.52 -30.43
CA ARG A 48 3.26 4.35 -31.18
C ARG A 48 2.55 3.04 -30.81
N GLU A 49 2.13 2.90 -29.56
CA GLU A 49 1.41 1.71 -29.08
C GLU A 49 -0.04 1.78 -29.54
N HIS A 50 -0.64 2.96 -29.44
CA HIS A 50 -1.98 3.24 -29.96
C HIS A 50 -2.11 2.91 -31.46
N GLN A 51 -1.12 3.30 -32.27
CA GLN A 51 -1.09 3.00 -33.71
C GLN A 51 -0.96 1.51 -34.03
N ARG A 52 -0.41 0.70 -33.12
CA ARG A 52 -0.26 -0.75 -33.30
C ARG A 52 -1.54 -1.53 -33.00
N LEU A 53 -2.52 -0.91 -32.34
CA LEU A 53 -3.83 -1.52 -32.12
C LEU A 53 -4.56 -1.67 -33.45
N ASN A 54 -5.24 -2.80 -33.62
CA ASN A 54 -6.22 -2.98 -34.68
C ASN A 54 -7.37 -1.95 -34.54
N GLU A 55 -8.14 -1.74 -35.61
CA GLU A 55 -9.14 -0.66 -35.66
C GLU A 55 -10.23 -0.82 -34.59
N GLU A 56 -10.70 -2.04 -34.35
CA GLU A 56 -11.74 -2.33 -33.37
C GLU A 56 -11.24 -2.10 -31.93
N ALA A 57 -10.05 -2.62 -31.59
CA ALA A 57 -9.41 -2.40 -30.30
C ALA A 57 -9.12 -0.92 -30.06
N ARG A 58 -8.77 -0.17 -31.11
CA ARG A 58 -8.54 1.27 -31.02
C ARG A 58 -9.83 2.01 -30.70
N LYS A 59 -10.94 1.70 -31.38
CA LYS A 59 -12.26 2.29 -31.08
C LYS A 59 -12.68 2.01 -29.64
N ALA A 60 -12.52 0.76 -29.18
CA ALA A 60 -12.82 0.39 -27.79
C ALA A 60 -11.92 1.14 -26.80
N TYR A 61 -10.61 1.24 -27.08
CA TYR A 61 -9.67 2.02 -26.28
C TYR A 61 -10.06 3.50 -26.18
N GLU A 62 -10.32 4.16 -27.32
CA GLU A 62 -10.71 5.57 -27.37
C GLU A 62 -12.02 5.84 -26.60
N ALA A 63 -13.00 4.94 -26.73
CA ALA A 63 -14.23 4.99 -25.94
C ALA A 63 -13.95 4.84 -24.44
N GLY A 64 -13.04 3.94 -24.06
CA GLY A 64 -12.61 3.75 -22.68
C GLY A 64 -11.92 4.99 -22.09
N ILE A 65 -11.03 5.63 -22.85
CA ILE A 65 -10.38 6.89 -22.44
C ILE A 65 -11.41 8.02 -22.31
N THR A 66 -12.33 8.14 -23.27
CA THR A 66 -13.41 9.13 -23.20
C THR A 66 -14.28 8.93 -21.96
N ALA A 67 -14.55 7.68 -21.55
CA ALA A 67 -15.28 7.41 -20.31
C ALA A 67 -14.47 7.79 -19.06
N LEU A 68 -13.15 7.56 -19.05
CA LEU A 68 -12.28 8.02 -17.95
C LEU A 68 -12.29 9.54 -17.79
N ASP A 69 -12.25 10.28 -18.91
CA ASP A 69 -12.30 11.75 -18.92
C ASP A 69 -13.63 12.27 -18.34
N HIS A 70 -14.72 11.52 -18.51
CA HIS A 70 -16.03 11.80 -17.90
C HIS A 70 -16.21 11.21 -16.50
N ILE A 71 -15.16 10.65 -15.89
CA ILE A 71 -15.20 10.04 -14.55
C ILE A 71 -16.14 8.79 -14.51
N ASP A 72 -16.47 8.22 -15.66
CA ASP A 72 -17.23 6.97 -15.76
C ASP A 72 -16.29 5.77 -15.75
N ALA A 73 -15.84 5.41 -14.54
CA ALA A 73 -14.89 4.33 -14.33
C ALA A 73 -15.44 2.96 -14.75
N ILE A 74 -16.76 2.74 -14.70
CA ILE A 74 -17.37 1.44 -15.01
C ILE A 74 -17.29 1.21 -16.52
N THR A 75 -17.85 2.14 -17.29
CA THR A 75 -17.78 2.10 -18.76
C THR A 75 -16.34 2.08 -19.25
N ALA A 76 -15.45 2.84 -18.60
CA ALA A 76 -14.03 2.81 -18.94
C ALA A 76 -13.41 1.42 -18.78
N ILE A 77 -13.65 0.74 -17.66
CA ILE A 77 -13.11 -0.60 -17.40
C ILE A 77 -13.64 -1.59 -18.44
N ASP A 78 -14.94 -1.56 -18.72
CA ASP A 78 -15.56 -2.46 -19.69
C ASP A 78 -14.96 -2.28 -21.10
N ARG A 79 -14.83 -1.04 -21.56
CA ARG A 79 -14.27 -0.72 -22.88
C ARG A 79 -12.78 -1.01 -22.98
N LEU A 80 -12.02 -0.77 -21.92
CA LEU A 80 -10.59 -1.11 -21.87
C LEU A 80 -10.37 -2.62 -21.80
N ALA A 81 -11.24 -3.37 -21.11
CA ALA A 81 -11.22 -4.82 -21.10
C ALA A 81 -11.56 -5.40 -22.48
N GLU A 82 -12.58 -4.85 -23.16
CA GLU A 82 -12.90 -5.17 -24.55
C GLU A 82 -11.70 -4.93 -25.48
N ALA A 83 -11.07 -3.75 -25.38
CA ALA A 83 -9.88 -3.42 -26.16
C ALA A 83 -8.71 -4.39 -25.89
N SER A 84 -8.51 -4.76 -24.63
CA SER A 84 -7.52 -5.77 -24.21
C SER A 84 -7.78 -7.14 -24.83
N GLN A 85 -9.04 -7.57 -24.93
CA GLN A 85 -9.41 -8.85 -25.55
C GLN A 85 -9.18 -8.82 -27.06
N LEU A 86 -9.48 -7.70 -27.72
CA LEU A 86 -9.29 -7.52 -29.15
C LEU A 86 -7.81 -7.39 -29.56
N ALA A 87 -6.94 -6.95 -28.65
CA ALA A 87 -5.50 -6.81 -28.87
C ALA A 87 -4.68 -7.56 -27.80
N PRO A 88 -4.70 -8.92 -27.81
CA PRO A 88 -4.10 -9.73 -26.76
C PRO A 88 -2.58 -9.54 -26.62
N GLU A 89 -1.88 -9.12 -27.68
CA GLU A 89 -0.45 -8.81 -27.69
C GLU A 89 -0.08 -7.45 -27.09
N ALA A 90 -1.05 -6.56 -26.85
CA ALA A 90 -0.81 -5.21 -26.36
C ALA A 90 -0.56 -5.19 -24.83
N VAL A 91 0.65 -5.57 -24.40
CA VAL A 91 1.07 -5.66 -22.98
C VAL A 91 0.70 -4.40 -22.18
N ASN A 92 1.00 -3.20 -22.70
CA ASN A 92 0.75 -1.96 -21.98
C ASN A 92 -0.75 -1.63 -21.86
N LEU A 93 -1.59 -2.12 -22.77
CA LEU A 93 -3.05 -1.99 -22.67
C LEU A 93 -3.57 -2.85 -21.52
N HIS A 94 -3.10 -4.09 -21.41
CA HIS A 94 -3.44 -4.96 -20.27
C HIS A 94 -3.04 -4.35 -18.92
N PHE A 95 -1.83 -3.78 -18.83
CA PHE A 95 -1.40 -3.11 -17.61
C PHE A 95 -2.23 -1.87 -17.28
N LEU A 96 -2.66 -1.11 -18.29
CA LEU A 96 -3.56 0.03 -18.13
C LEU A 96 -4.91 -0.43 -17.59
N THR A 97 -5.57 -1.37 -18.28
CA THR A 97 -6.87 -1.93 -17.89
C THR A 97 -6.84 -2.50 -16.47
N ALA A 98 -5.83 -3.32 -16.16
CA ALA A 98 -5.68 -3.90 -14.83
C ALA A 98 -5.49 -2.82 -13.76
N ARG A 99 -4.75 -1.74 -14.06
CA ARG A 99 -4.56 -0.64 -13.11
C ARG A 99 -5.86 0.12 -12.85
N VAL A 100 -6.63 0.45 -13.88
CA VAL A 100 -7.91 1.15 -13.74
C VAL A 100 -8.89 0.30 -12.91
N ALA A 101 -9.00 -0.99 -13.22
CA ALA A 101 -9.84 -1.92 -12.46
C ALA A 101 -9.38 -2.03 -10.99
N GLN A 102 -8.07 -2.17 -10.73
CA GLN A 102 -7.52 -2.19 -9.37
C GLN A 102 -7.88 -0.91 -8.59
N LEU A 103 -7.73 0.27 -9.21
CA LEU A 103 -8.06 1.55 -8.56
C LEU A 103 -9.55 1.63 -8.21
N ARG A 104 -10.44 1.19 -9.12
CA ARG A 104 -11.88 1.12 -8.84
C ARG A 104 -12.18 0.15 -7.70
N GLY A 105 -11.56 -1.03 -7.69
CA GLY A 105 -11.68 -2.02 -6.61
C GLY A 105 -11.27 -1.47 -5.24
N ARG A 106 -10.31 -0.53 -5.19
CA ARG A 106 -9.96 0.19 -3.95
C ARG A 106 -11.04 1.16 -3.48
N MET A 107 -11.84 1.73 -4.39
CA MET A 107 -12.86 2.73 -4.07
C MET A 107 -14.16 2.11 -3.58
N VAL A 108 -14.58 0.98 -4.17
CA VAL A 108 -15.85 0.31 -3.85
C VAL A 108 -15.71 -0.72 -2.72
N PHE A 109 -16.80 -1.40 -2.36
CA PHE A 109 -16.91 -2.28 -1.19
C PHE A 109 -17.52 -3.64 -1.55
N GLY A 110 -17.30 -4.63 -0.69
CA GLY A 110 -17.99 -5.93 -0.77
C GLY A 110 -17.71 -6.68 -2.07
N SER A 111 -18.75 -7.31 -2.61
CA SER A 111 -18.65 -8.11 -3.85
C SER A 111 -18.25 -7.27 -5.06
N GLU A 112 -18.70 -6.02 -5.16
CA GLU A 112 -18.34 -5.11 -6.26
C GLU A 112 -16.83 -4.89 -6.30
N ALA A 113 -16.18 -4.75 -5.14
CA ALA A 113 -14.71 -4.63 -5.07
C ALA A 113 -14.02 -5.88 -5.59
N GLN A 114 -14.53 -7.05 -5.21
CA GLN A 114 -13.98 -8.33 -5.63
C GLN A 114 -14.06 -8.50 -7.15
N GLU A 115 -15.16 -8.11 -7.78
CA GLU A 115 -15.34 -8.16 -9.24
C GLU A 115 -14.25 -7.37 -9.97
N TYR A 116 -13.97 -6.14 -9.55
CA TYR A 116 -12.91 -5.35 -10.20
C TYR A 116 -11.50 -5.91 -9.96
N TYR A 117 -11.23 -6.48 -8.78
CA TYR A 117 -9.96 -7.17 -8.56
C TYR A 117 -9.83 -8.45 -9.40
N ASP A 118 -10.94 -9.14 -9.66
CA ASP A 118 -10.98 -10.31 -10.54
C ASP A 118 -10.74 -9.93 -12.00
N ILE A 119 -11.33 -8.82 -12.49
CA ILE A 119 -11.03 -8.24 -13.83
C ILE A 119 -9.55 -7.89 -13.94
N ALA A 120 -9.00 -7.18 -12.93
CA ALA A 120 -7.59 -6.78 -12.94
C ALA A 120 -6.66 -8.00 -13.02
N ARG A 121 -6.97 -9.07 -12.26
CA ARG A 121 -6.22 -10.31 -12.27
C ARG A 121 -6.32 -11.03 -13.62
N GLU A 122 -7.53 -11.18 -14.17
CA GLU A 122 -7.74 -11.87 -15.44
C GLU A 122 -6.95 -11.22 -16.58
N VAL A 123 -6.98 -9.89 -16.65
CA VAL A 123 -6.22 -9.13 -17.65
C VAL A 123 -4.72 -9.31 -17.48
N LEU A 124 -4.21 -9.31 -16.23
CA LEU A 124 -2.79 -9.58 -15.96
C LEU A 124 -2.41 -11.02 -16.33
N GLU A 125 -3.26 -12.01 -16.08
CA GLU A 125 -3.02 -13.40 -16.47
C GLU A 125 -2.87 -13.56 -17.99
N GLN A 126 -3.53 -12.74 -18.81
CA GLN A 126 -3.32 -12.74 -20.26
C GLN A 126 -1.89 -12.30 -20.64
N ILE A 127 -1.29 -11.36 -19.89
CA ILE A 127 0.12 -10.96 -20.09
C ILE A 127 1.03 -12.17 -19.86
N GLY A 128 0.78 -12.96 -18.81
CA GLY A 128 1.55 -14.16 -18.50
C GLY A 128 1.54 -15.25 -19.58
N LYS A 129 0.55 -15.24 -20.48
CA LYS A 129 0.46 -16.16 -21.62
C LYS A 129 1.33 -15.74 -22.81
N GLN A 130 1.83 -14.50 -22.82
CA GLN A 130 2.65 -14.01 -23.91
C GLN A 130 4.08 -14.58 -23.85
N LYS A 131 4.56 -15.12 -24.97
CA LYS A 131 5.90 -15.74 -25.05
C LYS A 131 7.04 -14.74 -25.03
N ALA A 132 6.80 -13.49 -25.44
CA ALA A 132 7.82 -12.50 -25.76
C ALA A 132 7.86 -11.30 -24.80
N LEU A 133 7.73 -11.53 -23.49
CA LEU A 133 7.87 -10.46 -22.49
C LEU A 133 9.35 -10.11 -22.25
N THR A 134 9.65 -8.82 -22.22
CA THR A 134 10.95 -8.32 -21.76
C THR A 134 11.16 -8.62 -20.27
N PRO A 135 12.42 -8.70 -19.78
CA PRO A 135 12.68 -8.92 -18.35
C PRO A 135 11.99 -7.90 -17.44
N LEU A 136 11.97 -6.63 -17.85
CA LEU A 136 11.31 -5.55 -17.12
C LEU A 136 9.78 -5.75 -17.05
N GLU A 137 9.16 -6.19 -18.14
CA GLU A 137 7.72 -6.47 -18.16
C GLU A 137 7.36 -7.67 -17.29
N LYS A 138 8.20 -8.71 -17.25
CA LYS A 138 8.01 -9.86 -16.36
C LYS A 138 8.05 -9.44 -14.89
N GLU A 139 9.01 -8.60 -14.52
CA GLU A 139 9.10 -8.06 -13.15
C GLU A 139 7.88 -7.19 -12.82
N ARG A 140 7.50 -6.27 -13.72
CA ARG A 140 6.31 -5.43 -13.56
C ARG A 140 5.05 -6.28 -13.40
N HIS A 141 4.87 -7.31 -14.22
CA HIS A 141 3.75 -8.25 -14.17
C HIS A 141 3.72 -8.99 -12.83
N ALA A 142 4.84 -9.58 -12.40
CA ALA A 142 4.91 -10.29 -11.12
C ALA A 142 4.58 -9.36 -9.94
N ARG A 143 5.11 -8.14 -9.94
CA ARG A 143 4.81 -7.13 -8.92
C ARG A 143 3.33 -6.79 -8.88
N GLN A 144 2.72 -6.47 -10.02
CA GLN A 144 1.31 -6.09 -10.08
C GLN A 144 0.37 -7.24 -9.73
N MET A 145 0.67 -8.48 -10.15
CA MET A 145 -0.07 -9.67 -9.73
C MET A 145 -0.04 -9.86 -8.21
N ASN A 146 1.14 -9.70 -7.58
CA ASN A 146 1.28 -9.78 -6.14
C ASN A 146 0.51 -8.66 -5.42
N GLU A 147 0.56 -7.43 -5.93
CA GLU A 147 -0.19 -6.29 -5.38
C GLU A 147 -1.70 -6.51 -5.44
N VAL A 148 -2.24 -6.92 -6.60
CA VAL A 148 -3.67 -7.22 -6.79
C VAL A 148 -4.10 -8.37 -5.86
N ALA A 149 -3.32 -9.44 -5.79
CA ALA A 149 -3.62 -10.58 -4.91
C ALA A 149 -3.60 -10.19 -3.43
N ALA A 150 -2.61 -9.40 -3.01
CA ALA A 150 -2.50 -8.93 -1.63
C ALA A 150 -3.70 -8.04 -1.25
N GLU A 151 -4.08 -7.10 -2.10
CA GLU A 151 -5.24 -6.22 -1.83
C GLU A 151 -6.56 -6.99 -1.80
N ARG A 152 -6.76 -7.91 -2.76
CA ARG A 152 -7.94 -8.78 -2.79
C ARG A 152 -8.07 -9.61 -1.51
N SER A 153 -6.97 -10.15 -1.00
CA SER A 153 -6.96 -10.92 0.26
C SER A 153 -7.31 -10.07 1.50
N GLN A 154 -7.07 -8.76 1.43
CA GLN A 154 -7.31 -7.82 2.53
C GLN A 154 -8.70 -7.15 2.48
N LEU A 155 -9.52 -7.45 1.46
CA LEU A 155 -10.84 -6.85 1.26
C LEU A 155 -11.73 -6.92 2.51
N ALA A 156 -11.88 -8.11 3.09
CA ALA A 156 -12.72 -8.30 4.27
C ALA A 156 -12.28 -7.44 5.46
N VAL A 157 -10.96 -7.37 5.71
CA VAL A 157 -10.39 -6.55 6.80
C VAL A 157 -10.56 -5.06 6.52
N ARG A 158 -10.34 -4.64 5.27
CA ARG A 158 -10.53 -3.26 4.82
C ARG A 158 -11.99 -2.84 5.02
N ASP A 159 -12.93 -3.67 4.60
CA ASP A 159 -14.35 -3.36 4.65
C ASP A 159 -14.87 -3.31 6.10
N GLN A 160 -14.46 -4.26 6.96
CA GLN A 160 -14.73 -4.20 8.40
C GLN A 160 -14.20 -2.91 9.03
N ARG A 161 -12.97 -2.49 8.68
CA ARG A 161 -12.37 -1.24 9.19
C ARG A 161 -13.15 -0.02 8.73
N ARG A 162 -13.57 0.03 7.46
CA ARG A 162 -14.37 1.14 6.93
C ARG A 162 -15.75 1.19 7.58
N GLU A 163 -16.40 0.05 7.77
CA GLU A 163 -17.70 -0.03 8.45
C GLU A 163 -17.60 0.43 9.92
N ALA A 164 -16.57 0.00 10.65
CA ALA A 164 -16.32 0.45 12.02
C ALA A 164 -16.11 1.97 12.08
N THR A 165 -15.30 2.52 11.18
CA THR A 165 -15.09 3.98 11.06
C THR A 165 -16.37 4.72 10.69
N GLY A 166 -17.16 4.19 9.76
CA GLY A 166 -18.43 4.78 9.37
C GLY A 166 -19.47 4.78 10.50
N ARG A 167 -19.45 3.76 11.36
CA ARG A 167 -20.30 3.72 12.57
C ARG A 167 -19.86 4.75 13.61
N THR A 168 -18.56 4.91 13.85
CA THR A 168 -18.07 5.91 14.82
C THR A 168 -18.35 7.34 14.34
N LEU A 169 -18.17 7.64 13.05
CA LEU A 169 -18.48 8.95 12.49
C LEU A 169 -19.97 9.30 12.59
N ARG A 170 -20.86 8.37 12.23
CA ARG A 170 -22.32 8.57 12.39
C ARG A 170 -22.69 8.87 13.84
N GLY A 171 -22.16 8.09 14.80
CA GLY A 171 -22.41 8.33 16.22
C GLY A 171 -21.86 9.66 16.75
N LEU A 172 -20.82 10.23 16.13
CA LEU A 172 -20.34 11.58 16.47
C LEU A 172 -21.27 12.67 15.90
N ILE A 173 -21.71 12.51 14.66
CA ILE A 173 -22.65 13.43 14.00
C ILE A 173 -23.99 13.43 14.74
N ASP A 174 -24.49 12.26 15.14
CA ASP A 174 -25.76 12.15 15.89
C ASP A 174 -25.68 12.86 17.24
N LYS A 175 -24.54 12.75 17.94
CA LYS A 175 -24.29 13.48 19.20
C LYS A 175 -24.20 14.99 19.00
N GLU A 176 -23.60 15.45 17.90
CA GLU A 176 -23.56 16.86 17.55
C GLU A 176 -24.96 17.40 17.22
N ARG A 177 -25.76 16.62 16.48
CA ARG A 177 -27.14 16.98 16.09
C ARG A 177 -28.14 16.93 17.23
N ALA A 178 -27.97 16.04 18.19
CA ALA A 178 -28.80 16.01 19.40
C ALA A 178 -28.67 17.29 20.25
N GLY A 179 -27.70 18.16 19.94
CA GLY A 179 -27.40 19.37 20.69
C GLY A 179 -26.69 19.04 22.00
N PRO A 180 -26.13 20.04 22.69
CA PRO A 180 -25.77 19.86 24.08
C PRO A 180 -27.09 19.70 24.85
N GLU A 181 -27.60 18.47 24.98
CA GLU A 181 -28.38 18.17 26.18
C GLU A 181 -27.54 18.67 27.36
N GLU A 182 -28.15 19.43 28.27
CA GLU A 182 -27.52 20.03 29.44
C GLU A 182 -26.82 18.96 30.31
N GLU A 183 -25.68 18.47 29.87
CA GLU A 183 -24.81 17.61 30.66
C GLU A 183 -24.08 18.55 31.61
N LYS A 184 -24.74 18.82 32.75
CA LYS A 184 -24.13 19.28 34.01
C LYS A 184 -23.01 18.32 34.39
N GLY A 185 -21.88 18.38 33.69
CA GLY A 185 -20.84 17.34 33.72
C GLY A 185 -19.72 17.50 32.68
N GLY A 186 -19.66 18.62 31.95
CA GLY A 186 -18.80 18.89 30.77
C GLY A 186 -17.28 18.71 30.89
N LYS A 187 -16.75 18.23 32.02
CA LYS A 187 -15.34 17.81 32.15
C LYS A 187 -15.10 16.32 31.86
N ARG A 188 -16.13 15.46 31.92
CA ARG A 188 -15.97 14.00 31.73
C ARG A 188 -16.06 13.57 30.26
N ALA A 189 -16.91 14.23 29.45
CA ALA A 189 -17.10 13.89 28.04
C ALA A 189 -15.84 14.09 27.18
N ARG A 190 -15.09 15.19 27.40
CA ARG A 190 -13.81 15.44 26.69
C ARG A 190 -12.74 14.39 27.01
N VAL A 191 -12.75 13.81 28.21
CA VAL A 191 -11.83 12.71 28.59
C VAL A 191 -12.26 11.39 27.94
N ALA A 192 -13.56 11.16 27.77
CA ALA A 192 -14.08 9.95 27.12
C ALA A 192 -13.74 9.88 25.63
N VAL A 193 -13.78 10.99 24.88
CA VAL A 193 -13.35 11.03 23.46
C VAL A 193 -11.86 10.73 23.33
N LYS A 194 -11.02 11.33 24.20
CA LYS A 194 -9.57 11.04 24.24
C LYS A 194 -9.27 9.60 24.67
N ARG A 195 -10.15 8.97 25.45
CA ARG A 195 -10.04 7.57 25.88
C ARG A 195 -10.56 6.59 24.81
N ALA A 196 -11.62 6.91 24.07
CA ALA A 196 -12.11 6.11 22.95
C ALA A 196 -11.08 6.05 21.81
N LEU A 197 -10.36 7.16 21.55
CA LEU A 197 -9.19 7.18 20.65
C LEU A 197 -7.99 6.35 21.16
N ARG A 198 -7.93 6.00 22.46
CA ARG A 198 -6.92 5.10 23.05
C ARG A 198 -7.36 3.64 23.16
N VAL A 199 -8.67 3.35 23.23
CA VAL A 199 -9.21 2.00 23.53
C VAL A 199 -9.29 1.11 22.28
N HIS A 200 -9.14 1.65 21.06
CA HIS A 200 -9.00 0.87 19.82
C HIS A 200 -7.54 0.64 19.37
N GLY A 201 -6.57 0.74 20.28
CA GLY A 201 -5.32 -0.01 20.15
C GLY A 201 -5.56 -1.48 20.49
N PRO A 202 -4.93 -2.47 19.83
CA PRO A 202 -5.17 -3.88 20.08
C PRO A 202 -4.88 -4.21 21.55
N ARG A 203 -5.82 -4.94 22.17
CA ARG A 203 -5.79 -5.39 23.57
C ARG A 203 -4.73 -6.49 23.69
N GLY A 204 -3.46 -6.10 23.77
CA GLY A 204 -2.33 -7.00 23.98
C GLY A 204 -2.45 -7.71 25.32
N GLY A 205 -2.58 -9.04 25.29
CA GLY A 205 -2.46 -9.90 26.45
C GLY A 205 -1.11 -9.66 27.12
N GLY A 206 -1.15 -9.38 28.43
CA GLY A 206 0.06 -9.17 29.22
C GLY A 206 0.93 -10.44 29.27
N PRO A 207 2.26 -10.29 29.35
CA PRO A 207 3.17 -11.42 29.44
C PRO A 207 3.02 -12.13 30.79
N ARG A 208 2.78 -13.45 30.74
CA ARG A 208 2.97 -14.35 31.89
C ARG A 208 4.44 -14.27 32.32
N ARG A 209 4.67 -13.89 33.58
CA ARG A 209 5.98 -13.95 34.24
C ARG A 209 6.51 -15.39 34.21
N GLY A 210 7.79 -15.50 33.86
CA GLY A 210 8.44 -16.73 33.46
C GLY A 210 8.63 -17.78 34.55
N ARG A 211 8.80 -19.02 34.07
CA ARG A 211 9.49 -20.11 34.77
C ARG A 211 10.96 -20.04 34.33
N ARG A 212 11.84 -19.70 35.27
CA ARG A 212 13.29 -19.65 35.11
C ARG A 212 13.79 -21.09 34.98
N VAL A 213 14.37 -21.45 33.83
CA VAL A 213 15.16 -22.67 33.68
C VAL A 213 16.62 -22.25 33.88
N GLU A 214 17.21 -22.73 34.96
CA GLU A 214 18.64 -22.65 35.20
C GLU A 214 19.34 -23.55 34.18
N MET A 215 20.25 -22.99 33.39
CA MET A 215 21.19 -23.77 32.60
C MET A 215 22.52 -23.83 33.34
N PRO A 216 23.12 -25.03 33.49
CA PRO A 216 24.38 -25.21 34.18
C PRO A 216 25.55 -24.74 33.31
N ASP A 217 26.50 -24.08 33.98
CA ASP A 217 27.82 -23.75 33.46
C ASP A 217 28.64 -25.02 33.17
N GLY A 218 29.25 -25.08 31.98
CA GLY A 218 30.44 -25.92 31.77
C GLY A 218 30.49 -26.65 30.42
N GLN A 219 31.26 -26.09 29.47
CA GLN A 219 32.14 -26.74 28.47
C GLN A 219 32.34 -25.74 27.32
N ARG A 220 33.47 -25.03 27.19
CA ARG A 220 34.88 -25.43 27.08
C ARG A 220 35.16 -26.33 25.87
N GLY A 221 35.64 -25.70 24.79
CA GLY A 221 36.65 -26.27 23.89
C GLY A 221 36.22 -26.53 22.44
N GLY A 222 36.94 -25.94 21.48
CA GLY A 222 37.05 -26.48 20.13
C GLY A 222 37.17 -25.45 18.99
N PRO A 223 38.37 -25.23 18.42
CA PRO A 223 38.60 -24.40 17.23
C PRO A 223 38.60 -25.24 15.94
N GLY A 224 38.15 -24.70 14.81
CA GLY A 224 38.42 -25.30 13.49
C GLY A 224 37.47 -24.89 12.35
N GLY A 225 38.05 -24.44 11.23
CA GLY A 225 37.39 -24.18 9.95
C GLY A 225 37.52 -22.71 9.54
N MET A 226 38.62 -22.22 8.96
CA MET A 226 39.13 -22.49 7.60
C MET A 226 38.04 -22.45 6.51
N PHE A 227 37.82 -21.27 5.93
CA PHE A 227 37.50 -20.98 4.51
C PHE A 227 37.66 -19.45 4.38
N GLY A 228 38.57 -18.84 3.60
CA GLY A 228 39.27 -19.29 2.40
C GLY A 228 38.47 -18.88 1.16
N GLY A 229 38.74 -17.69 0.59
CA GLY A 229 38.10 -17.20 -0.63
C GLY A 229 38.04 -15.67 -0.71
N GLN A 230 39.19 -14.99 -0.80
CA GLN A 230 39.84 -14.60 -2.05
C GLN A 230 39.26 -13.30 -2.63
N SER A 231 39.93 -12.23 -2.21
CA SER A 231 40.08 -10.94 -2.88
C SER A 231 40.64 -11.08 -4.31
N GLY A 232 39.98 -10.44 -5.27
CA GLY A 232 40.56 -9.89 -6.50
C GLY A 232 39.80 -8.59 -6.77
N GLY A 233 40.42 -7.41 -6.76
CA GLY A 233 41.39 -6.98 -7.78
C GLY A 233 40.59 -6.73 -9.07
N GLY A 234 40.08 -5.53 -9.35
CA GLY A 234 40.86 -4.31 -9.59
C GLY A 234 41.04 -4.16 -11.09
N PHE A 235 40.20 -3.35 -11.75
CA PHE A 235 40.48 -2.76 -13.06
C PHE A 235 39.88 -1.33 -13.14
N PRO A 236 40.54 -0.40 -13.85
CA PRO A 236 40.58 1.05 -13.58
C PRO A 236 39.52 1.87 -14.35
N PRO A 237 39.45 3.20 -14.08
CA PRO A 237 38.55 4.11 -14.79
C PRO A 237 39.21 4.64 -16.08
N GLU A 238 38.54 4.51 -17.21
CA GLU A 238 38.87 5.25 -18.43
C GLU A 238 37.69 6.13 -18.84
N GLY A 239 37.94 7.44 -18.79
CA GLY A 239 37.07 8.44 -19.37
C GLY A 239 37.17 8.44 -20.89
N GLY A 240 36.03 8.64 -21.54
CA GLY A 240 35.95 9.07 -22.94
C GLY A 240 35.12 10.35 -23.01
N PRO A 241 35.67 11.48 -23.49
CA PRO A 241 34.89 12.66 -23.79
C PRO A 241 34.20 12.45 -25.15
N PHE A 242 32.92 12.06 -25.14
CA PHE A 242 32.16 12.10 -26.39
C PHE A 242 31.77 13.55 -26.70
N GLY A 243 32.47 14.05 -27.72
CA GLY A 243 32.32 15.33 -28.37
C GLY A 243 30.88 15.69 -28.69
N GLY A 244 30.64 17.00 -28.63
CA GLY A 244 29.41 17.60 -29.06
C GLY A 244 29.14 17.42 -30.55
N GLN A 245 27.86 17.56 -30.89
CA GLN A 245 27.42 17.80 -32.25
C GLN A 245 26.31 18.85 -32.20
N PRO A 246 26.60 20.13 -32.51
CA PRO A 246 25.57 21.11 -32.83
C PRO A 246 25.26 21.00 -34.33
N GLY A 247 24.08 20.47 -34.66
CA GLY A 247 23.60 20.35 -36.03
C GLY A 247 22.22 20.98 -36.17
N GLY A 248 22.19 22.30 -36.34
CA GLY A 248 21.01 23.02 -36.77
C GLY A 248 20.66 22.69 -38.23
N GLY A 249 19.37 22.71 -38.54
CA GLY A 249 18.86 22.65 -39.90
C GLY A 249 17.37 23.00 -39.94
N PRO A 250 16.99 24.20 -40.43
CA PRO A 250 15.60 24.54 -40.69
C PRO A 250 15.21 24.06 -42.11
N PHE A 251 14.37 23.03 -42.16
CA PHE A 251 13.57 22.70 -43.34
C PHE A 251 12.11 22.83 -42.91
N GLY A 252 11.21 23.52 -43.57
CA GLY A 252 11.16 24.04 -44.93
C GLY A 252 9.66 24.15 -45.22
N GLY A 253 9.22 25.33 -45.66
CA GLY A 253 7.80 25.62 -45.84
C GLY A 253 7.11 24.69 -46.84
N GLY A 254 5.86 24.34 -46.52
CA GLY A 254 4.89 23.79 -47.47
C GLY A 254 3.69 24.73 -47.55
N PRO A 255 3.14 24.98 -48.76
CA PRO A 255 2.14 26.03 -49.01
C PRO A 255 0.74 25.67 -48.48
N PRO A 256 -0.14 26.68 -48.31
CA PRO A 256 -1.52 26.45 -47.90
C PRO A 256 -2.29 25.75 -49.03
N ARG A 257 -3.10 24.74 -48.65
CA ARG A 257 -4.11 24.17 -49.54
C ARG A 257 -5.40 24.99 -49.40
N ARG A 258 -6.01 25.20 -50.57
CA ARG A 258 -7.15 26.08 -50.90
C ARG A 258 -8.37 25.86 -50.02
#